data_AF-Q176M7-F1
#
_entry.id   AF-Q176M7-F1
#
_cell.length_a   1.000
_cell.length_b   1.000
_cell.length_c   1.000
_cell.angle_alpha   90.00
_cell.angle_beta   90.00
_cell.angle_gamma   90.00
#
_symmetry.space_group_name_H-M   'P 1'
#
loop_
_entity.id
_entity.type
_entity.pdbx_description
1 polymer ?
#
loop_
_entity_poly.entity_id
_entity_poly.type
_entity_poly.pdbx_seq_one_letter_code
_entity_poly.pdbx_strand_id
1 'polypeptide(L)'
;MASSNESPESAEQLKLDTNPKTVTKATEILKPLPSEAVEKNLDNVLEAVKTVDQTCDFKRCKQKTNMMGSDCGFCKQRYCFKHGLPEIHGCGEAVKRQEREEFMHPLPAKTVQAQEDLKKAHSRLDQKLKQMNLGRKAKPTGTSSSKKKGKS
;
A
#
# COMPACT_ATOMS: atom_id res chain seq x y z
N MET A 1 -26.66 -51.13 -18.63
CA MET A 1 -27.48 -50.07 -18.00
C MET A 1 -26.82 -48.74 -18.33
N ALA A 2 -27.60 -47.84 -18.90
CA ALA A 2 -27.19 -46.54 -19.41
C ALA A 2 -27.05 -45.49 -18.29
N SER A 3 -26.34 -44.40 -18.61
CA SER A 3 -26.35 -43.08 -17.95
C SER A 3 -25.71 -43.02 -16.55
N SER A 4 -24.91 -42.01 -16.20
CA SER A 4 -24.92 -40.63 -16.67
C SER A 4 -23.49 -40.04 -16.69
N ASN A 5 -23.16 -39.44 -17.83
CA ASN A 5 -22.10 -38.46 -17.98
C ASN A 5 -22.71 -37.10 -17.66
N GLU A 6 -22.55 -36.60 -16.44
CA GLU A 6 -22.93 -35.24 -16.09
C GLU A 6 -21.73 -34.32 -16.34
N SER A 7 -21.69 -33.76 -17.55
CA SER A 7 -20.89 -32.57 -17.84
C SER A 7 -21.55 -31.38 -17.15
N PRO A 8 -20.84 -30.60 -16.31
CA PRO A 8 -21.37 -29.34 -15.84
C PRO A 8 -21.37 -28.35 -17.02
N GLU A 9 -22.59 -27.98 -17.39
CA GLU A 9 -22.95 -27.01 -18.41
C GLU A 9 -22.28 -25.66 -18.14
N SER A 10 -21.60 -25.16 -19.17
CA SER A 10 -21.33 -23.75 -19.48
C SER A 10 -21.42 -22.77 -18.32
N ALA A 11 -20.31 -22.59 -17.61
CA ALA A 11 -20.02 -21.32 -16.98
C ALA A 11 -20.03 -20.24 -18.08
N GLU A 12 -21.11 -19.47 -18.13
CA GLU A 12 -21.21 -18.25 -18.93
C GLU A 12 -20.17 -17.28 -18.37
N GLN A 13 -18.94 -17.40 -18.89
CA GLN A 13 -17.83 -16.56 -18.51
C GLN A 13 -18.19 -15.13 -18.88
N LEU A 14 -18.46 -14.30 -17.87
CA LEU A 14 -18.40 -12.85 -17.99
C LEU A 14 -16.98 -12.49 -18.41
N LYS A 15 -16.75 -12.46 -19.72
CA LYS A 15 -15.51 -12.01 -20.31
C LYS A 15 -15.46 -10.50 -20.11
N LEU A 16 -14.75 -10.06 -19.06
CA LEU A 16 -14.34 -8.66 -18.99
C LEU A 16 -13.40 -8.42 -20.17
N ASP A 17 -13.81 -7.51 -21.05
CA ASP A 17 -13.04 -7.10 -22.21
C ASP A 17 -11.71 -6.47 -21.77
N THR A 18 -10.66 -7.28 -21.76
CA THR A 18 -9.27 -6.86 -21.53
C THR A 18 -8.64 -6.22 -22.78
N ASN A 19 -9.48 -5.62 -23.63
CA ASN A 19 -9.05 -5.02 -24.89
C ASN A 19 -8.30 -3.69 -24.61
N PRO A 20 -7.00 -3.59 -24.96
CA PRO A 20 -6.12 -2.47 -24.60
C PRO A 20 -6.42 -1.16 -25.35
N LYS A 21 -7.45 -1.13 -26.20
CA LYS A 21 -7.91 0.07 -26.91
C LYS A 21 -9.01 0.83 -26.18
N THR A 22 -9.69 0.20 -25.22
CA THR A 22 -10.91 0.73 -24.60
C THR A 22 -10.85 0.88 -23.10
N VAL A 23 -9.84 0.32 -22.42
CA VAL A 23 -9.72 0.48 -20.97
C VAL A 23 -8.35 1.00 -20.62
N THR A 24 -8.28 2.28 -20.24
CA THR A 24 -7.02 2.99 -19.99
C THR A 24 -6.83 3.38 -18.53
N LYS A 25 -7.76 3.02 -17.64
CA LYS A 25 -7.68 3.17 -16.18
C LYS A 25 -8.41 2.04 -15.48
N ALA A 26 -7.92 1.61 -14.31
CA ALA A 26 -8.62 0.70 -13.41
C ALA A 26 -10.09 1.10 -13.12
N THR A 27 -10.39 2.40 -13.19
CA THR A 27 -11.73 2.98 -13.02
C THR A 27 -12.70 2.67 -14.17
N GLU A 28 -12.21 2.31 -15.37
CA GLU A 28 -13.04 1.98 -16.54
C GLU A 28 -13.34 0.47 -16.64
N ILE A 29 -12.53 -0.39 -16.00
CA ILE A 29 -12.84 -1.83 -15.84
C ILE A 29 -14.06 -2.01 -14.94
N LEU A 30 -14.26 -1.11 -13.97
CA LEU A 30 -15.39 -1.11 -13.06
C LEU A 30 -16.44 -0.10 -13.55
N LYS A 31 -17.14 -0.41 -14.64
CA LYS A 31 -18.52 0.09 -14.77
C LYS A 31 -19.23 -0.27 -13.45
N PRO A 32 -20.10 0.59 -12.88
CA PRO A 32 -20.83 0.25 -11.66
C PRO A 32 -21.64 -1.02 -11.94
N LEU A 33 -21.07 -2.16 -11.53
CA LEU A 33 -21.69 -3.46 -11.69
C LEU A 33 -22.89 -3.47 -10.73
N PRO A 34 -24.07 -3.93 -11.18
CA PRO A 34 -25.24 -4.02 -10.31
C PRO A 34 -24.90 -4.88 -9.09
N SER A 35 -25.27 -4.42 -7.90
CA SER A 35 -24.92 -5.03 -6.61
C SER A 35 -25.27 -6.52 -6.54
N GLU A 36 -26.36 -6.92 -7.19
CA GLU A 36 -26.84 -8.31 -7.22
C GLU A 36 -25.92 -9.28 -7.99
N ALA A 37 -25.16 -8.80 -8.98
CA ALA A 37 -24.22 -9.61 -9.74
C ALA A 37 -22.87 -9.75 -8.99
N VAL A 38 -22.53 -8.76 -8.18
CA VAL A 38 -21.32 -8.74 -7.35
C VAL A 38 -21.45 -9.76 -6.21
N GLU A 39 -22.60 -9.84 -5.54
CA GLU A 39 -22.82 -10.78 -4.44
C GLU A 39 -22.71 -12.26 -4.84
N LYS A 40 -23.10 -12.61 -6.08
CA LYS A 40 -23.02 -14.00 -6.59
C LYS A 40 -21.65 -14.38 -7.14
N ASN A 41 -20.77 -13.40 -7.39
CA ASN A 41 -19.47 -13.59 -8.03
C ASN A 41 -18.35 -12.81 -7.32
N LEU A 42 -18.44 -12.66 -5.99
CA LEU A 42 -17.49 -11.88 -5.19
C LEU A 42 -16.06 -12.34 -5.42
N ASP A 43 -15.82 -13.65 -5.45
CA ASP A 43 -14.48 -14.22 -5.64
C ASP A 43 -13.87 -13.82 -6.99
N ASN A 44 -14.65 -13.88 -8.07
CA ASN A 44 -14.21 -13.48 -9.41
C ASN A 44 -13.90 -11.98 -9.48
N VAL A 45 -14.69 -11.14 -8.80
CA VAL A 45 -14.45 -9.68 -8.72
C VAL A 45 -13.17 -9.39 -7.92
N LEU A 46 -12.98 -10.06 -6.78
CA LEU A 46 -11.78 -9.92 -5.96
C LEU A 46 -10.52 -10.36 -6.71
N GLU A 47 -10.59 -11.44 -7.48
CA GLU A 47 -9.50 -11.87 -8.36
C GLU A 47 -9.21 -10.84 -9.46
N ALA A 48 -10.24 -10.31 -10.12
CA ALA A 48 -10.07 -9.27 -11.13
C ALA A 48 -9.39 -8.01 -10.55
N VAL A 49 -9.83 -7.52 -9.39
CA VAL A 49 -9.21 -6.36 -8.71
C VAL A 49 -7.75 -6.65 -8.37
N LYS A 50 -7.45 -7.82 -7.79
CA LYS A 50 -6.06 -8.24 -7.52
C LYS A 50 -5.20 -8.24 -8.78
N THR A 51 -5.73 -8.67 -9.92
CA THR A 51 -4.96 -8.65 -11.17
C THR A 51 -4.67 -7.23 -11.65
N VAL A 52 -5.64 -6.32 -11.54
CA VAL A 52 -5.47 -4.91 -11.91
C VAL A 52 -4.42 -4.24 -11.03
N ASP A 53 -4.49 -4.43 -9.71
CA ASP A 53 -3.53 -3.89 -8.75
C ASP A 53 -2.10 -4.40 -8.97
N GLN A 54 -1.96 -5.62 -9.50
CA GLN A 54 -0.67 -6.26 -9.80
C GLN A 54 -0.17 -5.99 -11.22
N THR A 55 -0.81 -5.09 -11.97
CA THR A 55 -0.38 -4.69 -13.32
C THR A 55 0.04 -3.24 -13.36
N CYS A 56 0.88 -2.89 -14.36
CA CYS A 56 1.26 -1.51 -14.59
C CYS A 56 0.09 -0.71 -15.19
N ASP A 57 -0.28 0.41 -14.58
CA ASP A 57 -1.39 1.27 -15.05
C ASP A 57 -1.06 2.12 -16.30
N PHE A 58 0.05 1.82 -16.99
CA PHE A 58 0.44 2.56 -18.20
C PHE A 58 -0.31 1.99 -19.42
N LYS A 59 -0.95 2.85 -20.22
CA LYS A 59 -1.90 2.50 -21.31
C LYS A 59 -1.45 1.39 -22.28
N ARG A 60 -0.14 1.20 -22.47
CA ARG A 60 0.42 0.17 -23.37
C ARG A 60 1.29 -0.87 -22.68
N CYS A 61 1.36 -0.84 -21.34
CA CYS A 61 2.19 -1.76 -20.58
C CYS A 61 1.33 -2.89 -19.99
N LYS A 62 1.79 -4.13 -20.14
CA LYS A 62 1.18 -5.33 -19.52
C LYS A 62 2.13 -6.00 -18.52
N GLN A 63 3.17 -5.30 -18.07
CA GLN A 63 4.12 -5.85 -17.11
C GLN A 63 3.44 -6.02 -15.75
N LYS A 64 3.60 -7.20 -15.15
CA LYS A 64 3.17 -7.48 -13.79
C LYS A 64 4.09 -6.74 -12.82
N THR A 65 3.50 -6.03 -11.87
CA THR A 65 4.16 -5.24 -10.84
C THR A 65 4.11 -5.90 -9.46
N ASN A 66 3.70 -7.18 -9.38
CA ASN A 66 3.56 -7.93 -8.12
C ASN A 66 4.84 -7.88 -7.27
N MET A 67 5.97 -8.32 -7.81
CA MET A 67 7.25 -8.34 -7.08
C MET A 67 7.95 -6.97 -7.10
N MET A 68 7.88 -6.27 -8.23
CA MET A 68 8.72 -5.12 -8.53
C MET A 68 7.87 -4.02 -9.18
N GLY A 69 7.41 -3.07 -8.36
CA GLY A 69 6.63 -1.93 -8.79
C GLY A 69 6.74 -0.78 -7.80
N SER A 70 6.57 0.43 -8.31
CA SER A 70 6.57 1.67 -7.53
C SER A 70 5.23 2.38 -7.68
N ASP A 71 4.67 2.85 -6.58
CA ASP A 71 3.52 3.74 -6.56
C ASP A 71 3.94 5.20 -6.79
N CYS A 72 3.13 5.94 -7.54
CA CYS A 72 3.33 7.38 -7.72
C CYS A 72 2.63 8.16 -6.59
N GLY A 73 3.37 9.05 -5.90
CA GLY A 73 2.82 9.87 -4.82
C GLY A 73 1.68 10.82 -5.20
N PHE A 74 1.53 11.13 -6.50
CA PHE A 74 0.51 12.07 -7.01
C PHE A 74 -0.77 11.35 -7.44
N CYS A 75 -0.65 10.39 -8.36
CA CYS A 75 -1.81 9.66 -8.90
C CYS A 75 -2.15 8.37 -8.13
N LYS A 76 -1.28 7.93 -7.20
CA LYS A 76 -1.43 6.73 -6.37
C LYS A 76 -1.63 5.43 -7.18
N GLN A 77 -1.20 5.43 -8.44
CA GLN A 77 -1.22 4.27 -9.31
C GLN A 77 0.11 3.51 -9.24
N ARG A 78 0.07 2.21 -9.49
CA ARG A 78 1.24 1.32 -9.48
C ARG A 78 1.82 1.17 -10.88
N TYR A 79 3.13 1.36 -11.01
CA TYR A 79 3.84 1.25 -12.28
C TYR A 79 5.04 0.29 -12.17
N CYS A 80 5.47 -0.26 -13.31
CA CYS A 80 6.74 -0.98 -13.40
C CYS A 80 7.91 0.02 -13.42
N PHE A 81 9.15 -0.43 -13.17
CA PHE A 81 10.32 0.45 -13.15
C PHE A 81 10.56 1.25 -14.45
N LYS A 82 10.05 0.77 -15.60
CA LYS A 82 10.13 1.49 -16.87
C LYS A 82 9.16 2.68 -16.95
N HIS A 83 8.05 2.65 -16.22
CA HIS A 83 7.01 3.69 -16.24
C HIS A 83 6.79 4.36 -14.88
N GLY A 84 7.61 4.01 -13.87
CA GLY A 84 7.52 4.56 -12.52
C GLY A 84 7.89 6.04 -12.43
N LEU A 85 8.60 6.58 -13.43
CA LEU A 85 8.96 7.98 -13.47
C LEU A 85 7.72 8.87 -13.73
N PRO A 86 7.49 9.91 -12.92
CA PRO A 86 6.36 10.85 -13.08
C PRO A 86 6.24 11.45 -14.48
N GLU A 87 7.37 11.73 -15.13
CA GLU A 87 7.43 12.26 -16.50
C GLU A 87 6.75 11.34 -17.54
N ILE A 88 6.83 10.02 -17.34
CA ILE A 88 6.42 9.05 -18.34
C ILE A 88 4.89 8.84 -18.31
N HIS A 89 4.30 8.85 -17.12
CA HIS A 89 2.85 8.68 -16.94
C HIS A 89 2.09 10.01 -16.73
N GLY A 90 2.75 11.16 -16.91
CA GLY A 90 2.12 12.48 -16.94
C GLY A 90 1.93 13.16 -15.59
N CYS A 91 2.53 12.65 -14.51
CA CYS A 91 2.59 13.32 -13.21
C CYS A 91 3.78 14.28 -13.06
N GLY A 92 4.62 14.42 -14.09
CA GLY A 92 5.83 15.26 -14.07
C GLY A 92 5.56 16.73 -13.77
N GLU A 93 4.47 17.29 -14.27
CA GLU A 93 4.11 18.69 -13.97
C GLU A 93 3.79 18.94 -12.49
N ALA A 94 3.17 17.95 -11.83
CA ALA A 94 2.85 18.04 -10.40
C ALA A 94 4.12 17.99 -9.54
N VAL A 95 5.04 17.08 -9.88
CA VAL A 95 6.37 17.01 -9.25
C VAL A 95 7.11 18.33 -9.43
N LYS A 96 7.19 18.82 -10.66
CA LYS A 96 7.90 20.06 -11.00
C LYS A 96 7.33 21.28 -10.27
N ARG A 97 6.01 21.32 -10.05
CA ARG A 97 5.38 22.38 -9.26
C ARG A 97 5.78 22.27 -7.79
N GLN A 98 5.68 21.08 -7.20
CA GLN A 98 6.07 20.85 -5.81
C GLN A 98 7.55 21.18 -5.58
N GLU A 99 8.45 20.64 -6.39
CA GLU A 99 9.89 20.91 -6.28
C GLU A 99 10.20 22.39 -6.49
N ARG A 100 9.49 23.08 -7.39
CA ARG A 100 9.65 24.53 -7.56
C ARG A 100 9.18 25.30 -6.33
N GLU A 101 8.06 24.93 -5.73
CA GLU A 101 7.57 25.58 -4.51
C GLU A 101 8.57 25.39 -3.36
N GLU A 102 9.08 24.17 -3.19
CA GLU A 102 10.13 23.84 -2.21
C GLU A 102 11.43 24.61 -2.49
N PHE A 103 11.84 24.74 -3.75
CA PHE A 103 13.05 25.45 -4.14
C PHE A 103 12.91 26.99 -4.05
N MET A 104 11.76 27.54 -4.41
CA MET A 104 11.50 29.00 -4.40
C MET A 104 11.27 29.53 -2.98
N HIS A 105 10.79 28.68 -2.08
CA HIS A 105 10.60 29.01 -0.66
C HIS A 105 11.48 28.12 0.22
N PRO A 106 12.82 28.27 0.15
CA PRO A 106 13.69 27.55 1.05
C PRO A 106 13.35 27.99 2.48
N LEU A 107 12.99 27.03 3.32
CA LEU A 107 12.72 27.30 4.73
C LEU A 107 13.94 28.00 5.33
N PRO A 108 13.77 29.13 6.04
CA PRO A 108 14.91 29.82 6.63
C PRO A 108 15.64 28.87 7.57
N ALA A 109 16.98 28.88 7.57
CA ALA A 109 17.80 27.90 8.30
C ALA A 109 17.40 27.71 9.77
N LYS A 110 16.93 28.79 10.43
CA LYS A 110 16.40 28.76 11.80
C LYS A 110 15.16 27.86 11.97
N THR A 111 14.28 27.84 10.97
CA THR A 111 13.08 26.98 10.97
C THR A 111 13.43 25.52 10.71
N VAL A 112 14.44 25.24 9.88
CA VAL A 112 14.94 23.87 9.65
C VAL A 112 15.54 23.30 10.94
N GLN A 113 16.40 24.07 11.63
CA GLN A 113 16.96 23.68 12.92
C GLN A 113 15.87 23.47 13.98
N ALA A 114 14.89 24.38 14.07
CA ALA A 114 13.77 24.24 15.00
C ALA A 114 12.94 22.97 14.73
N GLN A 115 12.72 22.61 13.46
CA GLN A 115 12.03 21.37 13.09
C GLN A 115 12.85 20.13 13.46
N GLU A 116 14.16 20.14 13.25
CA GLU A 116 15.04 19.05 13.67
C GLU A 116 15.06 18.87 15.18
N ASP A 117 15.10 19.96 15.93
CA ASP A 117 15.08 19.94 17.39
C ASP A 117 13.74 19.44 17.92
N LEU A 118 12.63 19.81 17.29
CA LEU A 118 11.31 19.25 17.59
C LEU A 118 11.30 17.72 17.35
N LYS A 119 11.78 17.26 16.19
CA LYS A 119 11.85 15.82 15.86
C LYS A 119 12.71 15.05 16.88
N LYS A 120 13.84 15.62 17.32
CA LYS A 120 14.69 15.05 18.37
C LYS A 120 13.98 15.05 19.74
N ALA A 121 13.25 16.10 20.07
CA ALA A 121 12.49 16.16 21.31
C ALA A 121 11.37 15.11 21.33
N HIS A 122 10.65 14.93 20.22
CA HIS A 122 9.61 13.91 20.07
C HIS A 122 10.17 12.49 20.21
N SER A 123 11.28 12.18 19.56
CA SER A 123 11.88 10.83 19.65
C SER A 123 12.37 10.51 21.07
N ARG A 124 12.93 11.49 21.78
CA ARG A 124 13.31 11.34 23.20
C ARG A 124 12.08 11.11 24.09
N LEU A 125 10.97 11.78 23.81
CA LEU A 125 9.71 11.58 24.50
C LEU A 125 9.21 10.14 24.28
N ASP A 126 9.16 9.69 23.02
CA ASP A 126 8.73 8.32 22.68
C ASP A 126 9.58 7.25 23.36
N GLN A 127 10.91 7.45 23.44
CA GLN A 127 11.80 6.55 24.15
C GLN A 127 11.50 6.51 25.66
N LYS A 128 11.27 7.66 26.29
CA LYS A 128 10.87 7.73 27.71
C LYS A 128 9.53 7.06 27.96
N LEU A 129 8.55 7.24 27.08
CA LEU A 129 7.26 6.55 27.18
C LEU A 129 7.44 5.03 27.07
N LYS A 130 8.26 4.54 26.13
CA LYS A 130 8.57 3.11 26.02
C LYS A 130 9.23 2.59 27.28
N GLN A 131 10.20 3.30 27.84
CA GLN A 131 10.88 2.90 29.09
C GLN A 131 9.90 2.86 30.28
N MET A 132 9.05 3.87 30.43
CA MET A 132 8.02 3.89 31.50
C MET A 132 7.00 2.77 31.32
N ASN A 133 6.58 2.46 30.10
CA ASN A 133 5.69 1.34 29.82
C ASN A 133 6.33 -0.01 30.17
N LEU A 134 7.62 -0.21 29.88
CA LEU A 134 8.36 -1.40 30.28
C LEU A 134 8.49 -1.52 31.80
N GLY A 135 8.77 -0.41 32.50
CA GLY A 135 8.83 -0.38 33.97
C GLY A 135 7.49 -0.70 34.64
N ARG A 136 6.36 -0.30 34.04
CA ARG A 136 5.01 -0.67 34.49
C ARG A 136 4.70 -2.16 34.27
N LYS A 137 5.21 -2.77 33.19
CA LYS A 137 5.06 -4.21 32.90
C LYS A 137 6.01 -5.09 33.71
N ALA A 138 7.17 -4.57 34.12
CA ALA A 138 8.23 -5.31 34.79
C ALA A 138 8.08 -5.42 36.31
N LYS A 139 6.89 -5.19 36.89
CA LYS A 139 6.64 -5.55 38.29
C LYS A 139 6.04 -6.96 38.34
N PRO A 140 6.84 -8.03 38.57
CA PRO A 140 6.28 -9.33 38.90
C PRO A 140 5.55 -9.22 40.23
N THR A 141 4.30 -9.66 40.22
CA THR A 141 3.53 -9.98 41.42
C THR A 141 4.22 -11.13 42.16
N GLY A 142 4.67 -10.89 43.40
CA GLY A 142 4.81 -11.94 44.44
C GLY A 142 6.12 -12.74 44.54
N THR A 143 6.80 -12.55 45.69
CA THR A 143 7.48 -13.53 46.58
C THR A 143 8.85 -14.19 46.28
N SER A 144 9.76 -14.04 47.27
CA SER A 144 10.79 -14.96 47.80
C SER A 144 12.25 -15.05 47.26
N SER A 145 13.17 -14.95 48.23
CA SER A 145 14.47 -15.65 48.38
C SER A 145 15.75 -15.15 47.65
N SER A 146 16.76 -14.71 48.43
CA SER A 146 18.10 -15.35 48.50
C SER A 146 19.13 -14.57 49.35
N LYS A 147 19.31 -15.04 50.59
CA LYS A 147 20.57 -15.44 51.25
C LYS A 147 21.80 -14.51 51.12
N LYS A 148 22.05 -13.68 52.14
CA LYS A 148 23.38 -13.09 52.43
C LYS A 148 24.05 -13.89 53.56
N LYS A 149 24.99 -14.78 53.23
CA LYS A 149 25.94 -15.37 54.19
C LYS A 149 27.10 -14.38 54.37
N GLY A 150 27.19 -13.77 55.56
CA GLY A 150 28.38 -13.07 56.05
C GLY A 150 28.95 -13.87 57.22
N LYS A 151 30.21 -14.23 57.12
CA LYS A 151 30.95 -15.17 57.96
C LYS A 151 31.51 -14.45 59.19
N SER A 152 31.24 -15.01 60.37
CA SER A 152 31.90 -14.68 61.65
C SER A 152 33.31 -15.27 61.71
#